data_AF-A0A7Y2B519-F1
#
_entry.id   AF-A0A7Y2B519-F1
#
_cell.length_a   1.000
_cell.length_b   1.000
_cell.length_c   1.000
_cell.angle_alpha   90.00
_cell.angle_beta   90.00
_cell.angle_gamma   90.00
#
_symmetry.space_group_name_H-M   'P 1'
#
loop_
_entity.id
_entity.type
_entity.pdbx_description
1 polymer ?
#
loop_
_entity_poly.entity_id
_entity_poly.type
_entity_poly.pdbx_seq_one_letter_code
_entity_poly.pdbx_strand_id
1 'polypeptide(L)'
;MTNRLTMLISFLLILGAAFAGQCAAADPPPCLLCGNAHTAAEHSVLYKGRAIPLCSPACQEHFRELERTGGLDPLTAGIEPRAALFQADSAPQRLGGSRLPFWIGCYVLLGVLTGGGAAFVAVRKGIPAGSSFAIGFALNVIGLAIVLAKPARETEFHVTGLRKVPTTRASLRCPDCGKANHPSANLCLHCGRALEPLSRSEVNPT
;
A
#
# COMPACT_ATOMS: atom_id res chain seq x y z
N MET A 1 20.01 -3.17 20.78
CA MET A 1 18.83 -3.13 19.87
C MET A 1 19.17 -2.71 18.44
N THR A 2 20.43 -2.41 18.11
CA THR A 2 20.90 -1.93 16.80
C THR A 2 20.96 -3.00 15.70
N ASN A 3 21.19 -4.27 16.01
CA ASN A 3 21.40 -5.31 14.98
C ASN A 3 20.15 -5.78 14.22
N ARG A 4 18.94 -5.54 14.73
CA ARG A 4 17.71 -5.97 14.03
C ARG A 4 17.23 -4.97 12.99
N LEU A 5 17.54 -3.69 13.18
CA LEU A 5 17.18 -2.62 12.25
C LEU A 5 18.08 -2.64 11.00
N THR A 6 19.38 -2.89 11.19
CA THR A 6 20.34 -3.02 10.09
C THR A 6 20.01 -4.19 9.16
N MET A 7 19.60 -5.35 9.71
CA MET A 7 19.23 -6.50 8.88
C MET A 7 17.99 -6.24 8.01
N LEU A 8 17.00 -5.50 8.54
CA LEU A 8 15.76 -5.19 7.82
C LEU A 8 15.97 -4.15 6.70
N ILE A 9 16.86 -3.18 6.94
CA ILE A 9 17.26 -2.17 5.95
C ILE A 9 18.07 -2.83 4.82
N SER A 10 19.00 -3.74 5.13
CA SER A 10 19.76 -4.47 4.11
C SER A 10 18.85 -5.33 3.23
N PHE A 11 17.83 -5.99 3.79
CA PHE A 11 16.90 -6.80 3.00
C PHE A 11 16.04 -5.97 2.06
N LEU A 12 15.58 -4.79 2.49
CA LEU A 12 14.82 -3.85 1.65
C LEU A 12 15.67 -3.23 0.54
N LEU A 13 16.94 -2.92 0.80
CA LEU A 13 17.86 -2.40 -0.22
C LEU A 13 18.19 -3.43 -1.30
N ILE A 14 18.34 -4.70 -0.93
CA ILE A 14 18.57 -5.79 -1.89
C ILE A 14 17.33 -6.00 -2.78
N LEU A 15 16.12 -5.92 -2.22
CA LEU A 15 14.89 -6.02 -3.02
C LEU A 15 14.69 -4.83 -3.96
N GLY A 16 15.04 -3.60 -3.55
CA GLY A 16 14.92 -2.41 -4.39
C GLY A 16 15.89 -2.39 -5.57
N ALA A 17 17.12 -2.88 -5.38
CA ALA A 17 18.15 -2.90 -6.42
C ALA A 17 17.84 -3.90 -7.56
N ALA A 18 17.06 -4.95 -7.29
CA ALA A 18 16.67 -5.93 -8.31
C ALA A 18 15.71 -5.36 -9.38
N PHE A 19 15.01 -4.26 -9.10
CA PHE A 19 14.04 -3.66 -10.03
C PHE A 19 14.57 -2.49 -10.85
N ALA A 20 15.73 -1.91 -10.50
CA ALA A 20 16.28 -0.73 -11.18
C ALA A 20 17.15 -1.06 -12.42
N GLY A 21 17.38 -2.34 -12.72
CA GLY A 21 18.44 -2.78 -13.64
C GLY A 21 18.09 -2.96 -15.12
N GLN A 22 16.89 -2.60 -15.60
CA GLN A 22 16.44 -2.95 -16.96
C GLN A 22 15.85 -1.76 -17.73
N CYS A 23 16.59 -0.66 -17.82
CA CYS A 23 16.46 0.29 -18.93
C CYS A 23 17.49 -0.08 -20.00
N ALA A 24 17.40 -1.30 -20.54
CA ALA A 24 18.16 -1.64 -21.74
C ALA A 24 17.61 -0.77 -22.88
N ALA A 25 18.48 -0.15 -23.68
CA ALA A 25 18.09 0.50 -24.91
C ALA A 25 17.29 -0.51 -25.74
N ALA A 26 15.99 -0.26 -25.89
CA ALA A 26 15.12 -1.19 -26.59
C ALA A 26 15.56 -1.25 -28.05
N ASP A 27 15.88 -2.45 -28.53
CA ASP A 27 16.11 -2.67 -29.96
C ASP A 27 14.93 -2.10 -30.76
N PRO A 28 15.18 -1.50 -31.93
CA PRO A 28 14.12 -0.95 -32.75
C PRO A 28 13.08 -2.05 -33.05
N PRO A 29 11.79 -1.79 -32.82
CA PRO A 29 10.76 -2.82 -32.98
C PRO A 29 10.70 -3.30 -34.44
N PRO A 30 10.55 -4.61 -34.68
CA PRO A 30 10.39 -5.14 -36.03
C PRO A 30 9.10 -4.60 -36.67
N CYS A 31 9.06 -4.58 -38.00
CA CYS A 31 7.87 -4.18 -38.74
C CYS A 31 6.70 -5.12 -38.41
N LEU A 32 5.54 -4.55 -38.05
CA LEU A 32 4.36 -5.31 -37.62
C LEU A 32 3.86 -6.32 -38.68
N LEU A 33 4.00 -6.01 -39.97
CA LEU A 33 3.45 -6.83 -41.05
C LEU A 33 4.40 -7.94 -41.52
N CYS A 34 5.69 -7.63 -41.68
CA CYS A 34 6.64 -8.58 -42.25
C CYS A 34 7.58 -9.21 -41.20
N GLY A 35 7.65 -8.67 -39.98
CA GLY A 35 8.48 -9.18 -38.89
C GLY A 35 9.98 -8.86 -39.02
N ASN A 36 10.42 -8.21 -40.08
CA ASN A 36 11.84 -7.85 -40.27
C ASN A 36 12.25 -6.72 -39.32
N ALA A 37 13.45 -6.81 -38.75
CA ALA A 37 14.06 -5.75 -37.95
C ALA A 37 14.63 -4.66 -38.86
N HIS A 38 14.35 -3.39 -38.53
CA HIS A 38 14.83 -2.25 -39.32
C HIS A 38 15.60 -1.29 -38.42
N THR A 39 16.77 -0.86 -38.89
CA THR A 39 17.65 0.08 -38.20
C THR A 39 17.16 1.53 -38.27
N ALA A 40 16.25 1.85 -39.20
CA ALA A 40 15.55 3.12 -39.28
C ALA A 40 14.14 2.90 -39.84
N ALA A 41 13.10 3.23 -39.07
CA ALA A 41 11.73 3.24 -39.54
C ALA A 41 11.48 4.54 -40.33
N GLU A 42 11.63 4.48 -41.65
CA GLU A 42 11.41 5.65 -42.54
C GLU A 42 9.91 5.98 -42.68
N HIS A 43 9.03 5.01 -42.42
CA HIS A 43 7.59 5.16 -42.51
C HIS A 43 6.91 4.83 -41.19
N SER A 44 5.99 5.68 -40.76
CA SER A 44 5.12 5.42 -39.62
C SER A 44 3.67 5.76 -39.96
N VAL A 45 2.74 5.00 -39.39
CA VAL A 45 1.30 5.24 -39.49
C VAL A 45 0.72 5.40 -38.10
N LEU A 46 -0.22 6.33 -37.93
CA LEU A 46 -0.90 6.53 -36.66
C LEU A 46 -2.13 5.62 -36.59
N TYR A 47 -2.14 4.65 -35.69
CA TYR A 47 -3.29 3.77 -35.44
C TYR A 47 -3.66 3.78 -33.97
N LYS A 48 -4.94 4.04 -33.66
CA LYS A 48 -5.46 4.19 -32.28
C LYS A 48 -4.58 5.13 -31.41
N GLY A 49 -4.08 6.22 -32.00
CA GLY A 49 -3.23 7.20 -31.31
C GLY A 49 -1.78 6.77 -31.08
N ARG A 50 -1.32 5.68 -31.70
CA ARG A 50 0.08 5.21 -31.63
C ARG A 50 0.74 5.19 -33.00
N ALA A 51 2.01 5.59 -33.05
CA ALA A 51 2.83 5.46 -34.25
C ALA A 51 3.32 4.02 -34.39
N ILE A 52 2.89 3.33 -35.45
CA ILE A 52 3.36 1.99 -35.81
C ILE A 52 4.42 2.14 -36.89
N PRO A 53 5.67 1.68 -36.66
CA PRO A 53 6.72 1.72 -37.66
C PRO A 53 6.47 0.64 -38.74
N LEU A 54 6.68 1.02 -40.00
CA LEU A 54 6.56 0.15 -41.16
C LEU A 54 7.86 0.20 -41.98
N CYS A 55 8.19 -0.91 -42.62
CA CYS A 55 9.47 -1.06 -43.31
C CYS A 55 9.51 -0.52 -44.75
N SER A 56 8.36 -0.43 -45.41
CA SER A 56 8.28 -0.08 -46.83
C SER A 56 6.91 0.48 -47.21
N PRO A 57 6.80 1.21 -48.33
CA PRO A 57 5.52 1.67 -48.88
C PRO A 57 4.54 0.53 -49.16
N ALA A 58 5.04 -0.64 -49.61
CA ALA A 58 4.20 -1.82 -49.83
C ALA A 58 3.55 -2.33 -48.52
N CYS A 59 4.30 -2.32 -47.42
CA CYS A 59 3.72 -2.62 -46.10
C CYS A 59 2.71 -1.55 -45.66
N GLN A 60 2.92 -0.28 -46.02
CA GLN A 60 1.96 0.78 -45.74
C GLN A 60 0.64 0.61 -46.50
N GLU A 61 0.69 0.23 -47.77
CA GLU A 61 -0.52 -0.08 -48.56
C GLU A 61 -1.25 -1.30 -48.01
N HIS A 62 -0.51 -2.36 -47.66
CA HIS A 62 -1.08 -3.56 -47.06
C HIS A 62 -1.72 -3.27 -45.69
N PHE A 63 -1.09 -2.42 -44.88
CA PHE A 63 -1.65 -1.94 -43.60
C PHE A 63 -3.00 -1.24 -43.83
N ARG A 64 -3.08 -0.32 -44.79
CA ARG A 64 -4.32 0.41 -45.11
C ARG A 64 -5.41 -0.50 -45.66
N GLU A 65 -5.06 -1.57 -46.35
CA GLU A 65 -6.02 -2.58 -46.80
C GLU A 65 -6.59 -3.38 -45.61
N LEU A 66 -5.72 -3.80 -44.69
CA LEU A 66 -6.14 -4.48 -43.46
C LEU A 66 -6.98 -3.58 -42.56
N GLU A 67 -6.68 -2.29 -42.50
CA GLU A 67 -7.49 -1.30 -41.78
C GLU A 67 -8.89 -1.17 -42.41
N ARG A 68 -9.00 -1.08 -43.74
CA ARG A 68 -10.28 -1.00 -44.45
C ARG A 68 -11.13 -2.27 -44.32
N THR A 69 -10.49 -3.44 -44.26
CA THR A 69 -11.17 -4.74 -44.15
C THR A 69 -11.43 -5.17 -42.70
N GLY A 70 -10.94 -4.43 -41.71
CA GLY A 70 -11.02 -4.80 -40.29
C GLY A 70 -10.10 -5.97 -39.89
N GLY A 71 -9.16 -6.36 -40.76
CA GLY A 71 -8.18 -7.42 -40.49
C GLY A 71 -7.00 -7.01 -39.61
N LEU A 72 -6.96 -5.75 -39.16
CA LEU A 72 -5.82 -5.18 -38.46
C LEU A 72 -5.79 -5.50 -36.95
N ASP A 73 -6.96 -5.61 -36.32
CA ASP A 73 -7.08 -5.88 -34.88
C ASP A 73 -6.32 -7.14 -34.39
N PRO A 74 -6.35 -8.31 -35.08
CA PRO A 74 -5.59 -9.48 -34.64
C PRO A 74 -4.07 -9.28 -34.71
N LEU A 75 -3.59 -8.43 -35.64
CA LEU A 75 -2.15 -8.14 -35.79
C LEU A 75 -1.68 -7.18 -34.70
N THR A 76 -2.48 -6.16 -34.38
CA THR A 76 -2.12 -5.18 -33.34
C THR A 76 -2.27 -5.73 -31.91
N ALA A 77 -3.08 -6.78 -31.72
CA ALA A 77 -3.27 -7.44 -30.41
C ALA A 77 -1.95 -7.98 -29.79
N GLY A 78 -0.91 -8.22 -30.59
CA GLY A 78 0.41 -8.62 -30.11
C GLY A 78 1.26 -7.45 -29.59
N ILE A 79 1.05 -6.24 -30.11
CA ILE A 79 1.86 -5.04 -29.81
C ILE A 79 1.20 -4.16 -28.74
N GLU A 80 -0.12 -4.22 -28.59
CA GLU A 80 -0.80 -3.44 -27.56
C GLU A 80 -0.27 -3.84 -26.16
N PRO A 81 0.23 -2.86 -25.38
CA PRO A 81 0.75 -3.12 -24.06
C PRO A 81 -0.40 -3.63 -23.20
N ARG A 82 -0.23 -4.85 -22.72
CA ARG A 82 -1.15 -5.49 -21.79
C ARG A 82 -0.96 -4.87 -20.42
N ALA A 83 -1.46 -3.65 -20.24
CA ALA A 83 -1.49 -3.01 -18.94
C ALA A 83 -2.52 -3.75 -18.07
N ALA A 84 -2.13 -4.11 -16.85
CA ALA A 84 -2.94 -4.89 -15.92
C ALA A 84 -4.28 -4.23 -15.53
N LEU A 85 -4.48 -2.95 -15.85
CA LEU A 85 -5.67 -2.18 -15.48
C LEU A 85 -6.46 -1.60 -16.66
N PHE A 86 -5.86 -1.51 -17.85
CA PHE A 86 -6.48 -0.88 -19.02
C PHE A 86 -6.25 -1.77 -20.24
N GLN A 87 -7.11 -2.79 -20.38
CA GLN A 87 -7.21 -3.57 -21.61
C GLN A 87 -8.17 -2.82 -22.52
N ALA A 88 -7.67 -2.29 -23.64
CA ALA A 88 -8.53 -1.84 -24.72
C ALA A 88 -9.08 -3.10 -25.40
N ASP A 89 -10.26 -3.54 -24.98
CA ASP A 89 -10.89 -4.79 -25.41
C ASP A 89 -11.12 -4.82 -26.92
N SER A 90 -10.14 -5.30 -27.69
CA SER A 90 -10.29 -5.54 -29.14
C SER A 90 -10.56 -7.02 -29.46
N ALA A 91 -10.43 -7.92 -28.49
CA ALA A 91 -10.89 -9.31 -28.62
C ALA A 91 -11.24 -9.87 -27.24
N PRO A 92 -12.39 -10.56 -27.07
CA PRO A 92 -12.71 -11.28 -25.85
C PRO A 92 -11.73 -12.45 -25.73
N GLN A 93 -10.58 -12.20 -25.12
CA GLN A 93 -9.64 -13.24 -24.77
C GLN A 93 -10.38 -14.13 -23.77
N ARG A 94 -10.74 -15.34 -24.22
CA ARG A 94 -11.24 -16.38 -23.31
C ARG A 94 -10.16 -16.56 -22.26
N LEU A 95 -10.37 -15.98 -21.08
CA LEU A 95 -9.59 -16.19 -19.87
C LEU A 95 -9.76 -17.65 -19.44
N GLY A 96 -9.23 -18.58 -20.24
CA GLY A 96 -8.83 -19.89 -19.79
C GLY A 96 -7.49 -19.68 -19.11
N GLY A 97 -7.40 -19.37 -17.83
CA GLY A 97 -8.35 -19.58 -16.74
C GLY A 97 -7.60 -20.14 -15.55
N SER A 98 -6.35 -19.69 -15.33
CA SER A 98 -5.69 -20.01 -14.07
C SER A 98 -6.43 -19.20 -13.01
N ARG A 99 -7.18 -19.89 -12.16
CA ARG A 99 -7.82 -19.27 -10.98
C ARG A 99 -6.77 -18.77 -9.97
N LEU A 100 -5.49 -19.04 -10.24
CA LEU A 100 -4.37 -18.75 -9.35
C LEU A 100 -4.22 -17.26 -9.02
N PRO A 101 -4.21 -16.30 -9.97
CA PRO A 101 -4.09 -14.88 -9.64
C PRO A 101 -5.27 -14.38 -8.80
N PHE A 102 -6.48 -14.89 -9.06
CA PHE A 102 -7.65 -14.60 -8.24
C PHE A 102 -7.45 -15.08 -6.80
N TRP A 103 -7.02 -16.32 -6.59
CA TRP A 103 -6.74 -16.85 -5.26
C TRP A 103 -5.59 -16.14 -4.55
N ILE A 104 -4.53 -15.74 -5.28
CA ILE A 104 -3.44 -14.91 -4.74
C ILE A 104 -3.99 -13.57 -4.27
N GLY A 105 -4.85 -12.92 -5.08
CA GLY A 105 -5.51 -11.67 -4.72
C GLY A 105 -6.37 -11.80 -3.46
N CYS A 106 -7.21 -12.84 -3.39
CA CYS A 106 -8.01 -13.14 -2.20
C CYS A 106 -7.15 -13.41 -0.95
N TYR A 107 -6.05 -14.13 -1.10
CA TYR A 107 -5.11 -14.41 0.00
C TYR A 107 -4.46 -13.12 0.53
N VAL A 108 -3.97 -12.27 -0.37
CA VAL A 108 -3.37 -10.97 0.01
C VAL A 108 -4.40 -10.06 0.68
N LEU A 109 -5.62 -9.98 0.13
CA LEU A 109 -6.69 -9.18 0.71
C LEU A 109 -7.04 -9.66 2.13
N LEU A 110 -7.19 -10.97 2.32
CA LEU A 110 -7.45 -11.54 3.64
C LEU A 110 -6.30 -11.23 4.60
N GLY A 111 -5.06 -11.35 4.15
CA GLY A 111 -3.86 -11.02 4.93
C GLY A 111 -3.83 -9.57 5.38
N VAL A 112 -4.22 -8.63 4.53
CA VAL A 112 -4.31 -7.20 4.90
C VAL A 112 -5.35 -6.98 6.00
N LEU A 113 -6.53 -7.61 5.87
CA LEU A 113 -7.60 -7.49 6.87
C LEU A 113 -7.19 -8.10 8.22
N THR A 114 -6.64 -9.31 8.23
CA THR A 114 -6.20 -9.99 9.47
C THR A 114 -4.98 -9.32 10.07
N GLY A 115 -4.04 -8.82 9.25
CA GLY A 115 -2.90 -8.02 9.68
C GLY A 115 -3.35 -6.73 10.35
N GLY A 116 -4.29 -5.99 9.75
CA GLY A 116 -4.88 -4.78 10.33
C GLY A 116 -5.57 -5.05 11.68
N GLY A 117 -6.39 -6.11 11.75
CA GLY A 117 -7.02 -6.54 12.99
C GLY A 117 -6.02 -6.92 14.08
N ALA A 118 -4.94 -7.63 13.73
CA ALA A 118 -3.90 -8.03 14.66
C ALA A 118 -3.13 -6.81 15.20
N ALA A 119 -2.81 -5.84 14.34
CA ALA A 119 -2.18 -4.59 14.73
C ALA A 119 -3.06 -3.79 15.71
N PHE A 120 -4.36 -3.69 15.43
CA PHE A 120 -5.31 -3.01 16.30
C PHE A 120 -5.39 -3.65 17.69
N VAL A 121 -5.54 -4.98 17.76
CA VAL A 121 -5.54 -5.73 19.02
C VAL A 121 -4.22 -5.54 19.77
N ALA A 122 -3.09 -5.55 19.06
CA ALA A 122 -1.78 -5.37 19.65
C ALA A 122 -1.63 -4.01 20.34
N VAL A 123 -2.07 -2.92 19.70
CA VAL A 123 -2.05 -1.57 20.30
C VAL A 123 -2.84 -1.53 21.61
N ARG A 124 -4.04 -2.13 21.63
CA ARG A 124 -4.86 -2.18 22.85
C ARG A 124 -4.21 -2.99 23.99
N LYS A 125 -3.29 -3.89 23.65
CA LYS A 125 -2.57 -4.76 24.58
C LYS A 125 -1.16 -4.27 24.92
N GLY A 126 -0.72 -3.10 24.44
CA GLY A 126 0.66 -2.64 24.63
C GLY A 126 1.69 -3.51 23.89
N ILE A 127 1.33 -4.10 22.75
CA ILE A 127 2.25 -4.91 21.93
C ILE A 127 2.60 -4.09 20.67
N PRO A 128 3.85 -4.17 20.16
CA PRO A 128 4.24 -3.45 18.95
C PRO A 128 3.37 -3.82 17.74
N ALA A 129 2.69 -2.82 17.18
CA ALA A 129 1.72 -2.96 16.09
C ALA A 129 2.34 -3.57 14.83
N GLY A 130 3.53 -3.10 14.41
CA GLY A 130 4.18 -3.55 13.16
C GLY A 130 4.49 -5.06 13.15
N SER A 131 5.02 -5.58 14.25
CA SER A 131 5.29 -7.03 14.35
C SER A 131 4.00 -7.87 14.35
N SER A 132 2.92 -7.33 14.95
CA SER A 132 1.64 -8.02 15.02
C SER A 132 0.90 -7.98 13.69
N PHE A 133 1.02 -6.88 12.94
CA PHE A 133 0.57 -6.78 11.55
C PHE A 133 1.23 -7.84 10.68
N ALA A 134 2.58 -7.93 10.73
CA ALA A 134 3.32 -8.89 9.92
C ALA A 134 2.93 -10.34 10.21
N ILE A 135 2.72 -10.69 11.49
CA ILE A 135 2.23 -12.02 11.89
C ILE A 135 0.81 -12.26 11.35
N GLY A 136 -0.10 -11.29 11.52
CA GLY A 136 -1.48 -11.39 11.03
C GLY A 136 -1.59 -11.45 9.50
N PHE A 137 -0.68 -10.80 8.77
CA PHE A 137 -0.63 -10.85 7.32
C PHE A 137 -0.06 -12.17 6.81
N ALA A 138 1.07 -12.62 7.35
CA ALA A 138 1.75 -13.83 6.90
C ALA A 138 0.97 -15.12 7.25
N LEU A 139 0.35 -15.18 8.43
CA LEU A 139 -0.37 -16.35 8.92
C LEU A 139 -1.91 -16.21 8.83
N ASN A 140 -2.41 -15.12 8.24
CA ASN A 140 -3.84 -14.82 8.15
C ASN A 140 -4.57 -14.94 9.51
N VAL A 141 -5.69 -15.67 9.54
CA VAL A 141 -6.57 -15.85 10.69
C VAL A 141 -5.83 -16.49 11.88
N ILE A 142 -4.88 -17.39 11.61
CA ILE A 142 -4.05 -18.02 12.66
C ILE A 142 -3.17 -16.96 13.33
N GLY A 143 -2.57 -16.06 12.55
CA GLY A 143 -1.76 -14.96 13.07
C GLY A 143 -2.55 -14.02 13.98
N LEU A 144 -3.78 -13.70 13.59
CA LEU A 144 -4.70 -12.91 14.42
C LEU A 144 -5.03 -13.63 15.73
N ALA A 145 -5.33 -14.93 15.69
CA ALA A 145 -5.60 -15.73 16.89
C ALA A 145 -4.41 -15.75 17.86
N ILE A 146 -3.18 -15.86 17.36
CA ILE A 146 -1.95 -15.79 18.18
C ILE A 146 -1.85 -14.45 18.91
N VAL A 147 -2.14 -13.33 18.23
CA VAL A 147 -2.11 -12.00 18.86
C VAL A 147 -3.26 -11.81 19.87
N LEU A 148 -4.43 -12.40 19.60
CA LEU A 148 -5.55 -12.43 20.53
C LEU A 148 -5.28 -13.27 21.79
N ALA A 149 -4.47 -14.33 21.71
CA ALA A 149 -4.11 -15.15 22.86
C ALA A 149 -3.04 -14.51 23.76
N LYS A 150 -2.24 -13.56 23.25
CA LYS A 150 -1.19 -12.91 24.05
C LYS A 150 -1.80 -12.07 25.19
N PRO A 151 -1.25 -12.12 26.42
CA PRO A 151 -1.72 -11.28 27.51
C PRO A 151 -1.43 -9.80 27.22
N ALA A 152 -2.25 -8.92 27.77
CA ALA A 152 -1.98 -7.48 27.75
C ALA A 152 -0.69 -7.20 28.55
N ARG A 153 0.16 -6.34 28.01
CA ARG A 153 1.33 -5.81 28.70
C ARG A 153 1.06 -4.37 29.07
N GLU A 154 1.30 -4.03 30.33
CA GLU A 154 1.46 -2.64 30.73
C GLU A 154 2.76 -2.14 30.11
N THR A 155 2.64 -1.47 28.95
CA THR A 155 3.78 -0.77 28.38
C THR A 155 3.80 0.64 28.92
N GLU A 156 4.83 0.94 29.70
CA GLU A 156 5.30 2.31 29.83
C GLU A 156 5.77 2.76 28.45
N PHE A 157 4.93 3.53 27.76
CA PHE A 157 5.29 4.17 26.51
C PHE A 157 6.33 5.26 26.80
N HIS A 158 7.60 4.89 26.83
CA HIS A 158 8.70 5.84 26.86
C HIS A 158 8.92 6.40 25.45
N VAL A 159 8.09 7.38 25.07
CA VAL A 159 8.24 8.04 23.77
C VAL A 159 9.30 9.14 23.93
N THR A 160 10.52 8.86 23.48
CA THR A 160 11.61 9.84 23.43
C THR A 160 11.23 10.98 22.48
N GLY A 161 11.07 12.19 23.02
CA GLY A 161 10.84 13.41 22.24
C GLY A 161 9.38 13.85 22.07
N LEU A 162 8.39 13.00 22.42
CA LEU A 162 6.99 13.44 22.55
C LEU A 162 6.75 13.87 24.00
N ARG A 163 7.04 15.14 24.28
CA ARG A 163 6.99 15.75 25.62
C ARG A 163 5.61 15.71 26.30
N LYS A 164 4.54 15.33 25.58
CA LYS A 164 3.20 15.15 26.16
C LYS A 164 2.32 14.27 25.27
N VAL A 165 2.06 13.04 25.68
CA VAL A 165 0.88 12.32 25.19
C VAL A 165 -0.28 12.77 26.07
N PRO A 166 -1.31 13.46 25.53
CA PRO A 166 -2.45 13.91 26.33
C PRO A 166 -3.21 12.68 26.83
N THR A 167 -2.89 12.24 28.04
CA THR A 167 -3.73 11.26 28.73
C THR A 167 -5.01 11.98 29.12
N THR A 168 -6.10 11.63 28.44
CA THR A 168 -7.43 12.15 28.78
C THR A 168 -7.89 11.42 30.03
N ARG A 169 -7.43 11.87 31.20
CA ARG A 169 -7.89 11.36 32.48
C ARG A 169 -9.37 11.72 32.67
N ALA A 170 -10.11 10.84 33.32
CA ALA A 170 -11.51 11.11 33.66
C ALA A 170 -11.65 12.36 34.54
N SER A 171 -12.73 13.11 34.35
CA SER A 171 -13.02 14.31 35.14
C SER A 171 -13.28 13.96 36.61
N LEU A 172 -12.79 14.78 37.54
CA LEU A 172 -13.05 14.65 38.98
C LEU A 172 -14.32 15.43 39.35
N ARG A 173 -15.29 14.82 40.04
CA ARG A 173 -16.47 15.55 40.56
C ARG A 173 -16.14 16.21 41.90
N CYS A 174 -16.54 17.46 42.07
CA CYS A 174 -16.40 18.16 43.34
C CYS A 174 -17.31 17.51 44.41
N PRO A 175 -16.80 17.22 45.61
CA PRO A 175 -17.61 16.59 46.67
C PRO A 175 -18.74 17.47 47.19
N ASP A 176 -18.64 18.80 47.05
CA ASP A 176 -19.64 19.74 47.55
C ASP A 176 -20.73 20.05 46.52
N CYS A 177 -20.32 20.48 45.33
CA CYS A 177 -21.27 20.95 44.31
C CYS A 177 -21.57 19.92 43.21
N GLY A 178 -20.88 18.78 43.21
CA GLY A 178 -21.07 17.69 42.23
C GLY A 178 -20.58 17.97 40.81
N LYS A 179 -20.14 19.20 40.49
CA LYS A 179 -19.69 19.57 39.14
C LYS A 179 -18.33 18.95 38.79
N ALA A 180 -18.15 18.62 37.51
CA ALA A 180 -16.92 18.04 36.99
C ALA A 180 -15.81 19.08 36.88
N ASN A 181 -14.60 18.71 37.27
CA ASN A 181 -13.38 19.52 37.20
C ASN A 181 -12.26 18.72 36.52
N HIS A 182 -11.24 19.43 36.04
CA HIS A 182 -10.05 18.81 35.48
C HIS A 182 -9.31 18.01 36.58
N PRO A 183 -8.77 16.81 36.30
CA PRO A 183 -8.10 15.97 37.31
C PRO A 183 -6.80 16.56 37.88
N SER A 184 -6.31 17.66 37.32
CA SER A 184 -5.19 18.44 37.88
C SER A 184 -5.63 19.76 38.55
N ALA A 185 -6.94 19.96 38.77
CA ALA A 185 -7.45 21.16 39.41
C ALA A 185 -7.28 21.09 40.93
N ASN A 186 -6.67 22.11 41.52
CA ASN A 186 -6.53 22.24 42.98
C ASN A 186 -7.75 22.91 43.63
N LEU A 187 -8.60 23.53 42.84
CA LEU A 187 -9.80 24.26 43.28
C LEU A 187 -10.95 23.94 42.33
N CYS A 188 -12.17 23.87 42.86
CA CYS A 188 -13.35 23.75 42.04
C CYS A 188 -13.64 25.08 41.32
N LEU A 189 -13.78 25.05 39.99
CA LEU A 189 -14.07 26.24 39.17
C LEU A 189 -15.44 26.88 39.46
N HIS A 190 -16.31 26.19 40.20
CA HIS A 190 -17.68 26.66 40.45
C HIS A 190 -17.92 27.11 41.88
N CYS A 191 -17.43 26.38 42.89
CA CYS A 191 -17.66 26.70 44.30
C CYS A 191 -16.39 27.15 45.05
N GLY A 192 -15.23 27.11 44.41
CA GLY A 192 -13.96 27.53 45.02
C GLY A 192 -13.38 26.54 46.05
N ARG A 193 -14.06 25.43 46.37
CA ARG A 193 -13.53 24.44 47.32
C ARG A 193 -12.22 23.83 46.82
N ALA A 194 -11.26 23.67 47.73
CA ALA A 194 -10.03 22.95 47.48
C ALA A 194 -10.31 21.48 47.11
N LEU A 195 -9.65 21.02 46.05
CA LEU A 195 -9.71 19.64 45.55
C LEU A 195 -8.33 19.01 45.69
N GLU A 196 -8.30 17.72 45.99
CA GLU A 196 -7.08 16.93 45.95
C GLU A 196 -6.82 16.49 44.50
N PRO A 197 -5.78 17.01 43.82
CA PRO A 197 -5.55 16.71 42.41
C PRO A 197 -5.09 15.26 42.24
N LEU A 198 -5.77 14.51 41.37
CA LEU A 198 -5.35 13.16 40.97
C LEU A 198 -4.07 13.17 40.11
N SER A 199 -3.67 14.36 39.63
CA SER A 199 -2.46 14.51 38.84
C SER A 199 -1.84 15.88 39.00
N ARG A 200 -0.51 15.92 39.03
CA ARG A 200 0.24 17.17 39.08
C ARG A 200 0.05 17.95 37.78
N SER A 201 -0.34 19.23 37.87
CA SER A 201 -0.31 20.10 36.71
C SER A 201 1.14 20.29 36.26
N GLU A 202 1.42 20.05 34.99
CA GLU A 202 2.74 20.32 34.41
C GLU A 202 3.01 21.82 34.24
N VAL A 203 1.95 22.64 34.29
CA VAL A 203 2.08 24.10 34.35
C VAL A 203 2.38 24.45 35.80
N ASN A 204 3.62 24.86 36.05
CA ASN A 204 4.01 25.43 37.33
C ASN A 204 3.37 26.83 37.41
N PRO A 205 2.55 27.13 38.42
CA PRO A 205 2.06 28.48 38.61
C PRO A 205 3.25 29.38 39.00
N THR A 206 3.66 30.24 38.08
CA THR A 206 4.60 31.34 38.35
C THR A 206 3.91 32.48 39.06
#